data_AF-A0A2V7VHM2-F1
#
_entry.id   AF-A0A2V7VHM2-F1
#
_cell.length_a   1.000
_cell.length_b   1.000
_cell.length_c   1.000
_cell.angle_alpha   90.00
_cell.angle_beta   90.00
_cell.angle_gamma   90.00
#
_symmetry.space_group_name_H-M   'P 1'
#
loop_
_entity.id
_entity.type
_entity.pdbx_description
1 polymer ?
#
loop_
_entity_poly.entity_id
_entity_poly.type
_entity_poly.pdbx_seq_one_letter_code
_entity_poly.pdbx_strand_id
1 'polypeptide(L)'
;MELPGQDLVDAGLRDLAAGLESIPGMLVASFSQRLRELGYPVPQRHIPDPEIRLYRLIEREQGNPHVYYNGLIARMVSFAQAVEKVARGGPDTPPRRS
;
A
#
# COMPACT_ATOMS: atom_id res chain seq x y z
N MET A 1 -0.75 6.94 -16.61
CA MET A 1 0.39 6.03 -16.34
C MET A 1 0.01 5.25 -15.10
N GLU A 2 -0.31 3.98 -15.24
CA GLU A 2 -0.68 3.13 -14.10
C GLU A 2 0.59 2.85 -13.28
N LEU A 3 0.58 3.25 -12.01
CA LEU A 3 1.73 2.99 -11.15
C LEU A 3 1.76 1.50 -10.77
N PRO A 4 2.93 0.85 -10.80
CA PRO A 4 3.03 -0.55 -10.40
C PRO A 4 2.60 -0.68 -8.93
N GLY A 5 1.48 -1.37 -8.69
CA GLY A 5 0.90 -1.53 -7.34
C GLY A 5 -0.35 -0.69 -7.07
N GLN A 6 -0.74 0.20 -7.99
CA GLN A 6 -1.96 1.00 -7.85
C GLN A 6 -3.22 0.15 -7.75
N ASP A 7 -3.33 -0.89 -8.58
CA ASP A 7 -4.41 -1.88 -8.54
C ASP A 7 -4.56 -2.54 -7.16
N LEU A 8 -3.44 -2.91 -6.52
CA LEU A 8 -3.44 -3.51 -5.17
C LEU A 8 -3.94 -2.52 -4.11
N VAL A 9 -3.55 -1.25 -4.23
CA VAL A 9 -3.98 -0.21 -3.31
C VAL A 9 -5.47 0.07 -3.48
N ASP A 10 -5.95 0.17 -4.71
CA ASP A 10 -7.36 0.42 -5.02
C ASP A 10 -8.26 -0.74 -4.56
N ALA A 11 -7.86 -1.99 -4.86
CA ALA A 11 -8.52 -3.17 -4.33
C ALA A 11 -8.53 -3.19 -2.80
N GLY A 12 -7.39 -2.90 -2.17
CA GLY A 12 -7.28 -2.89 -0.71
C GLY A 12 -8.11 -1.81 -0.04
N LEU A 13 -8.20 -0.61 -0.65
CA LEU A 13 -9.08 0.45 -0.17
C LEU A 13 -10.56 0.05 -0.25
N ARG A 14 -10.98 -0.59 -1.35
CA ARG A 14 -12.35 -1.10 -1.51
C ARG A 14 -12.66 -2.17 -0.47
N ASP A 15 -11.75 -3.12 -0.26
CA ASP A 15 -11.93 -4.20 0.71
C ASP A 15 -11.99 -3.66 2.14
N LEU A 16 -11.12 -2.72 2.50
CA LEU A 16 -11.15 -2.07 3.81
C LEU A 16 -12.43 -1.25 4.03
N ALA A 17 -12.93 -0.57 3.00
CA ALA A 17 -14.20 0.14 3.05
C ALA A 17 -15.37 -0.82 3.26
N ALA A 18 -15.34 -1.98 2.60
CA ALA A 18 -16.32 -3.06 2.77
C ALA A 18 -16.15 -3.83 4.10
N GLY A 19 -15.05 -3.64 4.82
CA GLY A 19 -14.74 -4.39 6.05
C GLY A 19 -14.31 -5.84 5.78
N LEU A 20 -13.80 -6.12 4.59
CA LEU A 20 -13.33 -7.44 4.18
C LEU A 20 -11.89 -7.67 4.63
N GLU A 21 -11.62 -8.86 5.16
CA GLU A 21 -10.28 -9.32 5.49
C GLU A 21 -9.67 -10.02 4.27
N SER A 22 -9.01 -9.23 3.41
CA SER A 22 -8.37 -9.70 2.19
C SER A 22 -6.87 -9.41 2.20
N ILE A 23 -6.11 -10.11 1.34
CA ILE A 23 -4.68 -9.84 1.12
C ILE A 23 -4.43 -8.35 0.77
N PRO A 24 -5.08 -7.75 -0.25
CA PRO A 24 -4.84 -6.34 -0.56
C PRO A 24 -5.33 -5.40 0.55
N GLY A 25 -6.42 -5.74 1.26
CA GLY A 25 -6.92 -4.95 2.38
C GLY A 25 -5.94 -4.92 3.56
N MET A 26 -5.42 -6.08 3.97
CA MET A 26 -4.43 -6.18 5.04
C MET A 26 -3.10 -5.51 4.64
N LEU A 27 -2.70 -5.61 3.37
CA LEU A 27 -1.54 -4.90 2.86
C LEU A 27 -1.72 -3.38 2.97
N VAL A 28 -2.85 -2.82 2.53
CA VAL A 28 -3.14 -1.37 2.68
C VAL A 28 -3.20 -0.96 4.16
N ALA A 29 -3.76 -1.81 5.03
CA ALA A 29 -3.80 -1.54 6.47
C ALA A 29 -2.41 -1.47 7.10
N SER A 30 -1.49 -2.36 6.72
CA SER A 30 -0.09 -2.35 7.19
C SER A 30 0.67 -1.09 6.77
N PHE A 31 0.33 -0.52 5.61
CA PHE A 31 0.94 0.73 5.10
C PHE A 31 0.06 1.97 5.34
N SER A 32 -0.94 1.86 6.22
CA SER A 32 -1.97 2.90 6.40
C SER A 32 -1.40 4.27 6.75
N GLN A 33 -0.41 4.35 7.64
CA GLN A 33 0.23 5.61 8.00
C GLN A 33 0.88 6.27 6.79
N ARG A 34 1.75 5.54 6.08
CA ARG A 34 2.47 6.06 4.91
C ARG A 34 1.52 6.45 3.77
N LEU A 35 0.51 5.65 3.50
CA LEU A 35 -0.48 5.95 2.46
C LEU A 35 -1.31 7.20 2.79
N ARG A 36 -1.64 7.44 4.07
CA ARG A 36 -2.30 8.67 4.51
C ARG A 36 -1.41 9.89 4.35
N GLU A 37 -0.12 9.78 4.66
CA GLU A 37 0.85 10.86 4.41
C GLU A 37 0.95 11.21 2.92
N LEU A 38 0.67 10.25 2.04
CA LEU A 38 0.58 10.44 0.58
C LEU A 38 -0.80 10.91 0.08
N GLY A 39 -1.76 11.14 0.98
CA GLY A 39 -3.09 11.65 0.64
C GLY A 39 -4.13 10.58 0.27
N TYR A 40 -3.84 9.29 0.45
CA TYR A 40 -4.82 8.23 0.19
C TYR A 40 -5.86 8.12 1.32
N PRO A 41 -7.14 7.88 0.98
CA PRO A 41 -8.23 7.81 1.95
C PRO A 41 -8.29 6.45 2.68
N VAL A 42 -7.22 6.06 3.38
CA VAL A 42 -7.19 4.80 4.13
C VAL A 42 -8.06 4.90 5.39
N PRO A 43 -9.09 4.04 5.56
CA PRO A 43 -10.00 4.09 6.71
C PRO A 43 -9.27 4.08 8.06
N GLN A 44 -9.73 4.89 9.01
CA GLN A 44 -9.22 4.93 10.40
C GLN A 44 -9.79 3.81 11.26
N ARG A 45 -9.78 2.57 10.76
CA ARG A 45 -10.13 1.39 11.57
C ARG A 45 -8.91 0.88 12.30
N HIS A 46 -9.08 0.56 13.58
CA HIS A 46 -8.09 -0.18 14.34
C HIS A 46 -8.12 -1.64 13.89
N ILE A 47 -7.13 -2.03 13.10
CA ILE A 47 -6.90 -3.42 12.72
C ILE A 47 -5.68 -3.89 13.50
N PRO A 48 -5.83 -4.82 14.45
CA PRO A 48 -4.69 -5.32 15.21
C PRO A 48 -3.84 -6.22 14.32
N ASP A 49 -2.54 -5.97 14.33
CA ASP A 49 -1.50 -6.73 13.64
C ASP A 49 -1.84 -7.05 12.16
N PRO A 50 -2.09 -6.02 11.32
CA PRO A 50 -2.49 -6.23 9.92
C PRO A 50 -1.43 -7.02 9.14
N GLU A 51 -0.15 -6.89 9.49
CA GLU A 51 0.94 -7.65 8.89
C GLU A 51 0.87 -9.15 9.21
N ILE A 52 0.56 -9.50 10.47
CA ILE A 52 0.39 -10.91 10.88
C ILE A 52 -0.85 -11.51 10.21
N ARG A 53 -1.94 -10.73 10.10
CA ARG A 53 -3.15 -11.16 9.39
C ARG A 53 -2.88 -11.38 7.90
N LEU A 54 -2.18 -10.45 7.26
CA LEU A 54 -1.72 -10.57 5.87
C LEU A 54 -0.93 -11.86 5.68
N TYR A 55 0.07 -12.11 6.53
CA TYR A 55 0.91 -13.30 6.44
C TYR A 55 0.08 -14.59 6.57
N ARG A 56 -0.87 -14.63 7.52
CA ARG A 56 -1.78 -15.78 7.70
C ARG A 56 -2.69 -16.02 6.51
N LEU A 57 -3.20 -14.98 5.86
CA LEU A 57 -3.99 -15.13 4.64
C LEU A 57 -3.14 -15.73 3.51
N ILE A 58 -1.93 -15.22 3.33
CA ILE A 58 -1.00 -15.72 2.32
C ILE A 58 -0.63 -17.18 2.61
N GLU A 59 -0.34 -17.55 3.85
CA GLU A 59 -0.07 -18.95 4.24
C GLU A 59 -1.21 -19.91 3.88
N ARG A 60 -2.46 -19.45 3.95
CA ARG A 60 -3.63 -20.28 3.64
C ARG A 60 -3.87 -20.42 2.15
N GLU A 61 -3.62 -19.38 1.36
CA GLU A 61 -3.99 -19.33 -0.05
C GLU A 61 -2.83 -19.61 -1.01
N GLN A 62 -1.57 -19.48 -0.55
CA GLN A 62 -0.39 -19.54 -1.41
C GLN A 62 0.59 -20.63 -0.98
N GLY A 63 1.11 -21.37 -1.96
CA GLY A 63 2.08 -22.46 -1.72
C GLY A 63 3.47 -21.98 -1.27
N ASN A 64 3.83 -20.71 -1.49
CA ASN A 64 5.10 -20.13 -1.03
C ASN A 64 4.86 -18.75 -0.39
N PRO A 65 4.49 -18.72 0.91
CA PRO A 65 4.01 -17.51 1.55
C PRO A 65 5.09 -16.45 1.72
N HIS A 66 6.34 -16.84 1.98
CA HIS A 66 7.46 -15.91 2.08
C HIS A 66 7.73 -15.17 0.77
N VAL A 67 7.79 -15.90 -0.36
CA VAL A 67 8.04 -15.28 -1.67
C VAL A 67 6.89 -14.34 -2.04
N TYR A 68 5.66 -14.77 -1.82
CA TYR A 68 4.47 -13.96 -2.14
C TYR A 68 4.40 -12.70 -1.26
N TYR A 69 4.62 -12.84 0.04
CA TYR A 69 4.69 -11.74 0.99
C TYR A 69 5.75 -10.71 0.58
N ASN A 70 6.99 -11.16 0.34
CA ASN A 70 8.09 -10.27 -0.05
C ASN A 70 7.78 -9.53 -1.37
N GLY A 71 7.15 -10.21 -2.33
CA GLY A 71 6.71 -9.60 -3.58
C GLY A 71 5.68 -8.48 -3.37
N LEU A 72 4.70 -8.68 -2.49
CA LEU A 72 3.70 -7.67 -2.14
C LEU A 72 4.32 -6.47 -1.43
N ILE A 73 5.19 -6.71 -0.45
CA ILE A 73 5.89 -5.64 0.28
C ILE A 73 6.75 -4.82 -0.67
N ALA A 74 7.55 -5.45 -1.53
CA ALA A 74 8.39 -4.76 -2.50
C ALA A 74 7.55 -3.91 -3.47
N ARG A 75 6.41 -4.44 -3.94
CA ARG A 75 5.50 -3.71 -4.84
C ARG A 75 4.85 -2.51 -4.14
N MET A 76 4.43 -2.65 -2.88
CA MET A 76 3.86 -1.55 -2.10
C MET A 76 4.88 -0.44 -1.81
N VAL A 77 6.11 -0.82 -1.46
CA VAL A 77 7.20 0.15 -1.22
C VAL A 77 7.54 0.90 -2.52
N SER A 78 7.66 0.18 -3.64
CA SER A 78 7.92 0.79 -4.95
C SER A 78 6.80 1.77 -5.35
N PHE A 79 5.54 1.39 -5.14
CA PHE A 79 4.39 2.26 -5.35
C PHE A 79 4.48 3.54 -4.51
N ALA A 80 4.67 3.42 -3.20
CA ALA A 80 4.75 4.57 -2.30
C ALA A 80 5.89 5.51 -2.70
N GLN A 81 7.07 4.97 -3.03
CA GLN A 81 8.21 5.75 -3.52
C GLN A 81 7.91 6.48 -4.84
N ALA A 82 7.19 5.84 -5.77
CA ALA A 82 6.80 6.46 -7.03
C ALA A 82 5.83 7.63 -6.79
N VAL A 83 4.83 7.44 -5.92
CA VAL A 83 3.90 8.52 -5.53
C VAL A 83 4.65 9.66 -4.84
N GLU A 84 5.56 9.37 -3.91
CA GLU A 84 6.37 10.38 -3.23
C GLU A 84 7.23 11.21 -4.20
N LYS A 85 7.77 10.58 -5.24
CA LYS A 85 8.55 11.27 -6.28
C LYS A 85 7.66 12.19 -7.12
N VAL A 86 6.46 11.73 -7.48
CA VAL A 86 5.49 12.56 -8.22
C VAL A 86 5.02 13.72 -7.35
N ALA A 87 4.72 13.48 -6.07
CA ALA A 87 4.29 14.52 -5.12
C ALA A 87 5.38 15.58 -4.87
N ARG A 88 6.66 15.18 -4.86
CA ARG A 88 7.81 16.11 -4.73
C ARG A 88 8.26 16.74 -6.05
N GLY A 89 7.90 16.17 -7.18
CA GLY A 89 8.36 16.55 -8.52
C GLY A 89 7.31 17.23 -9.39
N GLY A 90 6.23 17.77 -8.80
CA GLY A 90 5.22 18.52 -9.54
C GLY A 90 5.82 19.72 -10.31
N PRO A 91 5.27 20.10 -11.47
CA PRO A 91 5.84 21.12 -12.35
C PRO A 91 5.58 22.54 -11.82
N ASP A 92 6.26 22.97 -10.75
CA ASP A 92 6.60 24.38 -10.48
C ASP A 92 7.53 24.49 -9.25
N THR A 93 8.84 24.44 -9.46
CA THR A 93 9.78 25.00 -8.48
C THR A 93 10.95 25.61 -9.26
N PRO A 94 11.01 26.95 -9.44
CA PRO A 94 12.19 27.56 -10.03
C PRO A 94 13.40 27.33 -9.12
N PRO A 95 14.61 27.12 -9.69
CA PRO A 95 15.80 26.89 -8.90
C PRO A 95 16.07 28.12 -8.02
N ARG A 96 16.17 27.92 -6.70
CA ARG A 96 16.74 28.93 -5.81
C ARG A 96 18.20 29.14 -6.23
N ARG A 97 18.47 30.25 -6.92
CA ARG A 97 19.81 30.81 -7.05
C ARG A 97 20.27 31.29 -5.67
N SER A 98 21.41 30.79 -5.22
CA SER A 98 22.32 31.50 -4.33
C SER A 98 23.49 32.00 -5.16
#